data_AF-A0A383DE19-F1
#
_entry.id   AF-A0A383DE19-F1
#
_cell.length_a   1.000
_cell.length_b   1.000
_cell.length_c   1.000
_cell.angle_alpha   90.00
_cell.angle_beta   90.00
_cell.angle_gamma   90.00
#
_symmetry.space_group_name_H-M   'P 1'
#
loop_
_entity.id
_entity.type
_entity.pdbx_description
1 polymer ?
#
loop_
_entity_poly.entity_id
_entity_poly.type
_entity_poly.pdbx_seq_one_letter_code
_entity_poly.pdbx_strand_id
1 'polypeptide(L)' 'MNNNLTKIVTLIPSATEIVAFLGQKNSIVGRSHECDYPNDLNNLIKLTSPKINVDGTSN' A
#
# COMPACT_ATOMS: atom_id res chain seq x y z
N MET A 1 29.93 -0.54 -1.74
CA MET A 1 28.60 -0.97 -2.24
C MET A 1 27.55 -0.33 -1.36
N ASN A 2 26.82 0.66 -1.88
CA ASN A 2 25.69 1.23 -1.16
C ASN A 2 24.51 0.27 -1.37
N ASN A 3 24.32 -0.68 -0.45
CA ASN A 3 23.16 -1.55 -0.42
C ASN A 3 21.92 -0.77 0.06
N ASN A 4 21.61 0.34 -0.61
CA ASN A 4 20.33 1.01 -0.42
C ASN A 4 19.28 0.14 -1.13
N LEU A 5 18.75 -0.85 -0.40
CA LEU A 5 17.50 -1.49 -0.81
C LEU A 5 16.46 -0.39 -0.95
N THR A 6 16.01 -0.14 -2.18
CA THR A 6 14.96 0.84 -2.50
C THR A 6 13.74 0.54 -1.63
N LYS A 7 13.28 1.54 -0.88
CA LYS A 7 12.05 1.48 -0.07
C LYS A 7 11.01 2.37 -0.70
N ILE A 8 9.89 1.79 -1.09
CA ILE A 8 8.82 2.44 -1.84
C ILE A 8 7.56 2.47 -0.98
N VAL A 9 6.88 3.62 -0.97
CA VAL A 9 5.56 3.78 -0.38
C VAL A 9 4.58 4.18 -1.47
N THR A 10 3.41 3.53 -1.50
CA THR A 10 2.35 3.83 -2.48
C THR A 10 1.06 4.21 -1.77
N LEU A 11 0.50 5.37 -2.10
CA LEU A 11 -0.69 5.90 -1.43
C LEU A 11 -1.96 5.85 -2.28
N ILE A 12 -1.87 5.29 -3.48
CA ILE A 12 -3.02 5.04 -4.37
C ILE A 12 -2.92 3.62 -4.95
N PRO A 13 -4.06 2.91 -5.17
CA PRO A 13 -4.05 1.55 -5.70
C PRO A 13 -3.28 1.40 -7.01
N SER A 14 -3.49 2.31 -7.97
CA SER A 14 -2.83 2.24 -9.27
C SER A 14 -1.30 2.35 -9.19
N ALA A 15 -0.76 3.12 -8.23
CA ALA A 15 0.69 3.21 -8.05
C ALA A 15 1.27 1.89 -7.51
N THR A 16 0.55 1.25 -6.57
CA THR A 16 0.93 -0.07 -6.04
C THR A 16 0.96 -1.12 -7.15
N GLU A 17 -0.06 -1.12 -8.01
CA GLU A 17 -0.15 -2.02 -9.17
C GLU A 17 1.00 -1.82 -10.16
N ILE A 18 1.30 -0.57 -10.52
CA ILE A 18 2.40 -0.25 -11.44
C ILE A 18 3.74 -0.71 -10.87
N VAL A 19 4.04 -0.42 -9.59
CA VAL A 19 5.30 -0.82 -8.95
C VAL A 19 5.42 -2.33 -8.86
N ALA A 20 4.33 -3.03 -8.54
CA ALA A 20 4.30 -4.48 -8.51
C ALA A 20 4.53 -5.07 -9.92
N PHE A 21 3.89 -4.50 -10.94
CA PHE A 21 4.06 -4.89 -12.35
C PHE A 21 5.50 -4.70 -12.84
N LEU A 22 6.18 -3.64 -12.40
CA LEU A 22 7.59 -3.38 -12.69
C LEU A 22 8.57 -4.28 -11.93
N GLY A 23 8.09 -5.28 -11.18
CA GLY A 23 8.94 -6.23 -10.43
C GLY A 23 9.55 -5.65 -9.14
N GLN A 24 9.11 -4.46 -8.71
CA GLN A 24 9.61 -3.78 -7.50
C GLN A 24 8.69 -3.99 -6.29
N LYS A 25 7.83 -5.01 -6.34
CA LYS A 25 6.89 -5.36 -5.27
C LYS A 25 7.56 -5.54 -3.90
N ASN A 26 8.70 -6.23 -3.85
CA ASN A 26 9.43 -6.51 -2.60
C ASN A 26 10.10 -5.26 -1.99
N SER A 27 10.17 -4.18 -2.77
CA SER A 27 10.64 -2.87 -2.31
C SER A 27 9.52 -2.03 -1.71
N ILE A 28 8.25 -2.43 -1.81
CA ILE A 28 7.12 -1.72 -1.21
C ILE A 28 7.11 -2.00 0.30
N VAL A 29 7.24 -0.95 1.11
CA VAL A 29 7.28 -1.03 2.58
C VAL A 29 6.02 -0.49 3.25
N GLY A 30 5.12 0.13 2.49
CA GLY A 30 3.85 0.65 3.02
C GLY A 30 2.87 1.04 1.91
N ARG A 31 1.58 0.93 2.23
CA ARG A 31 0.47 1.15 1.28
C ARG A 31 -0.65 2.02 1.89
N SER A 32 -1.56 2.53 1.05
CA SER A 32 -2.83 3.12 1.51
C SER A 32 -3.78 2.06 2.10
N HIS A 33 -4.70 2.48 2.98
CA HIS A 33 -5.74 1.61 3.52
C HIS A 33 -6.69 1.03 2.46
N GLU A 34 -6.85 1.72 1.33
CA GLU A 34 -7.73 1.36 0.21
C GLU A 34 -7.08 0.37 -0.77
N CYS A 35 -5.80 0.07 -0.61
CA CYS A 35 -5.03 -0.64 -1.63
C CYS A 35 -4.96 -2.14 -1.35
N ASP A 36 -6.00 -2.91 -1.65
CA ASP A 36 -6.05 -4.34 -1.32
C ASP A 36 -5.53 -5.29 -2.42
N TYR A 37 -5.05 -4.74 -3.54
CA TYR A 37 -4.44 -5.50 -4.65
C TYR A 37 -3.00 -5.02 -4.94
N PRO A 38 -2.09 -5.94 -5.34
CA PRO A 38 -2.21 -7.40 -5.36
C PRO A 38 -2.29 -8.03 -3.95
N ASN A 39 -3.06 -9.13 -3.81
CA ASN A 39 -3.37 -9.80 -2.52
C ASN A 39 -2.14 -10.15 -1.66
N ASP A 40 -0.98 -10.33 -2.28
CA ASP A 40 0.27 -10.64 -1.60
C ASP A 40 0.87 -9.45 -0.81
N LEU A 41 0.27 -8.25 -0.91
CA LEU A 41 0.66 -7.05 -0.16
C LEU A 41 -0.11 -6.88 1.15
N ASN A 42 -0.90 -7.88 1.54
CA ASN A 42 -1.67 -7.87 2.79
C ASN A 42 -0.80 -7.75 4.04
N ASN A 43 0.46 -8.19 3.99
CA ASN A 43 1.43 -8.08 5.09
C ASN A 43 2.05 -6.68 5.25
N LEU A 44 1.77 -5.73 4.33
CA LEU A 44 2.31 -4.38 4.40
C LEU A 44 1.50 -3.46 5.30
N ILE A 45 2.20 -2.53 5.95
CA ILE A 45 1.60 -1.53 6.84
C ILE A 45 0.71 -0.58 6.03
N LYS A 46 -0.54 -0.42 6.47
CA LYS A 46 -1.46 0.63 5.99
C LYS A 46 -1.04 1.96 6.64
N LEU A 47 -0.64 2.94 5.83
CA LEU A 47 -0.11 4.22 6.29
C LEU A 47 -1.16 5.34 6.35
N THR A 48 -2.35 5.07 5.84
CA THR A 48 -3.49 5.99 5.85
C THR A 48 -4.67 5.32 6.51
N SER A 49 -5.64 6.11 6.97
CA SER A 49 -6.92 5.64 7.49
C SER A 49 -8.06 6.43 6.85
N PRO A 50 -9.29 5.88 6.84
CA PRO A 50 -10.46 6.63 6.42
C PRO A 50 -10.60 7.89 7.27
N LYS A 51 -10.87 9.03 6.63
CA LYS A 51 -11.16 10.29 7.35
C LYS A 51 -12.56 10.29 7.97
N ILE A 52 -13.44 9.44 7.46
CA ILE A 52 -14.82 9.31 7.88
C ILE A 52 -14.88 8.22 8.95
N ASN A 53 -15.59 8.47 10.04
CA ASN A 53 -15.80 7.48 11.07
C ASN A 53 -16.76 6.40 10.52
N VAL A 54 -16.24 5.19 10.30
CA VAL A 54 -17.00 4.08 9.70
C VAL A 54 -17.95 3.40 10.70
N ASP A 55 -17.95 3.84 11.96
CA ASP A 55 -18.89 3.43 13.01
C ASP A 55 -20.28 4.08 12.87
N GLY A 56 -20.56 4.74 11.74
CA GLY A 56 -21.87 5.32 11.45
C GLY A 56 -22.95 4.24 11.45
N THR A 57 -23.76 4.20 12.50
CA THR A 57 -24.97 3.38 12.55
C THR A 57 -25.93 3.88 11.46
N SER A 58 -26.25 3.02 10.49
CA SER A 58 -27.35 3.29 9.56
C SER A 58 -28.64 3.27 10.37
N ASN A 59 -29.34 4.41 10.45
CA ASN A 59 -30.69 4.53 10.99
C ASN A 59 -31.73 4.31 9.90
#